data_AF-A0AAU0TTI9-F1
#
_entry.id   AF-A0AAU0TTI9-F1
#
_cell.length_a   1.000
_cell.length_b   1.000
_cell.length_c   1.000
_cell.angle_alpha   90.00
_cell.angle_beta   90.00
_cell.angle_gamma   90.00
#
_symmetry.space_group_name_H-M   'P 1'
#
loop_
_entity.id
_entity.type
_entity.pdbx_description
1 polymer ?
#
loop_
_entity_poly.entity_id
_entity_poly.type
_entity_poly.pdbx_seq_one_letter_code
_entity_poly.pdbx_strand_id
1 'polypeptide(L)' 'MKQWTITYVDKDGVKQSLELEREQRPSNEDAADYLREVLFPIADKLDLNDLDGRAPEPTVKSLKAMHSVQILTVTEAS' A
#
# COMPACT_ATOMS: atom_id res chain seq x y z
N MET A 1 4.65 -13.16 15.78
CA MET A 1 4.53 -12.22 14.65
C MET A 1 4.04 -13.03 13.46
N LYS A 2 3.06 -12.54 12.69
CA LYS A 2 2.58 -13.21 11.48
C LYS A 2 3.09 -12.43 10.28
N GLN A 3 3.43 -13.14 9.23
CA GLN A 3 3.84 -12.54 7.96
C GLN A 3 2.62 -12.47 7.05
N TRP A 4 2.48 -11.37 6.34
CA TRP A 4 1.36 -11.08 5.46
C TRP A 4 1.89 -10.75 4.08
N THR A 5 1.38 -11.43 3.06
CA THR A 5 1.70 -11.15 1.66
C THR A 5 0.67 -10.17 1.10
N ILE A 6 1.12 -8.97 0.78
CA ILE A 6 0.38 -7.94 0.08
C ILE A 6 0.64 -8.12 -1.41
N THR A 7 -0.35 -8.58 -2.16
CA THR A 7 -0.30 -8.64 -3.62
C THR A 7 -0.87 -7.35 -4.19
N TYR A 8 -0.13 -6.69 -5.08
CA TYR A 8 -0.54 -5.47 -5.75
C TYR A 8 -0.11 -5.49 -7.21
N VAL A 9 -0.65 -4.55 -7.99
CA VAL A 9 -0.24 -4.29 -9.37
C VAL A 9 0.47 -2.95 -9.39
N ASP A 10 1.59 -2.86 -10.09
CA ASP A 10 2.34 -1.61 -10.25
C ASP A 10 1.85 -0.77 -11.45
N LYS A 11 2.52 0.36 -11.71
CA LYS A 11 2.21 1.26 -12.82
C LYS A 11 2.33 0.62 -14.21
N ASP A 12 3.12 -0.44 -14.33
CA ASP A 12 3.36 -1.17 -15.56
C ASP A 12 2.34 -2.31 -15.75
N GLY A 13 1.40 -2.47 -14.82
CA GLY A 13 0.41 -3.55 -14.84
C GLY A 13 0.98 -4.88 -14.35
N VAL A 14 2.18 -4.88 -13.77
CA VAL A 14 2.88 -6.08 -13.30
C VAL A 14 2.42 -6.40 -11.88
N LYS A 15 2.02 -7.64 -11.67
CA LYS A 15 1.70 -8.15 -10.33
C LYS A 15 2.99 -8.28 -9.52
N GLN A 16 2.98 -7.71 -8.34
CA GLN A 16 4.06 -7.75 -7.36
C GLN A 16 3.50 -8.16 -6.00
N SER A 17 4.38 -8.66 -5.15
CA SER A 17 4.04 -9.14 -3.81
C SER A 17 5.04 -8.57 -2.82
N LEU A 18 4.56 -8.03 -1.70
CA LEU A 18 5.40 -7.57 -0.60
C LEU A 18 5.01 -8.26 0.69
N GLU A 19 6.01 -8.58 1.50
CA GLU A 19 5.83 -9.28 2.76
C GLU A 19 5.89 -8.27 3.90
N LEU A 20 4.88 -8.30 4.76
CA LEU A 20 4.70 -7.40 5.89
C LEU A 20 4.52 -8.21 7.17
N GLU A 21 5.35 -7.96 8.17
CA GLU A 21 5.22 -8.58 9.48
C GLU A 21 4.28 -7.76 10.38
N ARG A 22 3.12 -8.34 10.73
CA ARG A 22 2.12 -7.72 11.62
C ARG A 22 1.46 -8.78 12.50
N GLU A 23 1.10 -8.41 13.72
CA GLU A 23 0.39 -9.31 14.64
C GLU A 23 -1.03 -9.64 14.18
N GLN A 24 -1.69 -8.71 13.50
CA GLN A 24 -3.06 -8.84 12.98
C GLN A 24 -3.08 -8.58 11.47
N ARG A 25 -4.17 -8.98 10.82
CA ARG A 25 -4.37 -8.76 9.38
C ARG A 25 -4.33 -7.25 9.09
N PRO A 26 -3.36 -6.76 8.29
CA PRO A 26 -3.31 -5.36 7.94
C PRO A 26 -4.52 -5.00 7.09
N SER A 27 -5.04 -3.78 7.29
CA SER A 27 -6.05 -3.22 6.41
C SER A 27 -5.41 -2.85 5.07
N ASN A 28 -6.22 -2.60 4.04
CA ASN A 28 -5.67 -2.12 2.77
C ASN A 28 -4.94 -0.79 2.94
N GLU A 29 -5.36 0.04 3.90
CA GLU A 29 -4.69 1.30 4.24
C GLU A 29 -3.29 1.05 4.83
N ASP A 30 -3.15 0.17 5.83
CA ASP A 30 -1.84 -0.24 6.36
C ASP A 30 -0.94 -0.83 5.27
N ALA A 31 -1.51 -1.67 4.41
CA ALA A 31 -0.79 -2.26 3.29
C ALA A 31 -0.35 -1.18 2.30
N ALA A 32 -1.21 -0.21 1.98
CA ALA A 32 -0.89 0.91 1.10
C ALA A 32 0.22 1.80 1.68
N ASP A 33 0.17 2.07 2.98
CA ASP A 33 1.18 2.84 3.68
C ASP A 33 2.55 2.16 3.58
N TYR A 34 2.60 0.86 3.90
CA TYR A 34 3.81 0.06 3.77
C TYR A 34 4.33 -0.03 2.32
N LEU A 35 3.44 -0.28 1.35
CA LEU A 35 3.80 -0.28 -0.07
C LEU A 35 4.43 1.05 -0.48
N ARG A 36 3.87 2.17 0.02
CA ARG A 36 4.41 3.50 -0.26
C ARG A 36 5.81 3.67 0.32
N GLU A 37 6.03 3.30 1.58
CA GLU A 37 7.35 3.40 2.21
C GLU A 37 8.41 2.56 1.48
N VAL A 38 8.04 1.36 1.02
CA VAL A 38 8.96 0.44 0.34
C VAL A 38 9.21 0.84 -1.12
N LEU A 39 8.17 1.20 -1.86
CA LEU A 39 8.28 1.55 -3.29
C LEU A 39 8.78 2.97 -3.52
N PHE A 40 8.45 3.88 -2.60
CA PHE A 40 8.74 5.30 -2.71
C PHE A 40 9.43 5.83 -1.44
N PRO A 41 10.60 5.26 -1.04
CA PRO A 41 11.31 5.68 0.17
C PRO A 41 11.83 7.11 0.09
N ILE A 42 12.01 7.65 -1.13
CA ILE A 42 12.42 9.03 -1.41
C ILE A 42 11.27 9.84 -2.04
N ALA A 43 10.01 9.39 -1.94
CA ALA A 43 8.89 10.31 -2.11
C ALA A 43 8.79 11.19 -0.85
N ASP A 44 9.81 12.04 -0.75
CA ASP A 44 9.88 13.32 -0.07
C ASP A 44 8.48 13.85 0.12
N LYS A 45 7.94 13.69 1.34
CA LYS A 45 6.66 14.22 1.82
C LYS A 45 5.77 14.71 0.68
N LEU A 46 5.31 13.80 -0.19
CA LEU A 46 4.35 14.20 -1.20
C LEU A 46 3.19 14.74 -0.38
N ASP A 47 2.93 16.03 -0.47
CA ASP A 47 2.15 16.83 0.49
C ASP A 47 0.74 16.23 0.60
N LEU A 48 0.59 15.18 1.40
CA LEU A 48 -0.64 14.41 1.61
C LEU A 48 -1.64 15.21 2.45
N ASN A 49 -1.30 16.46 2.77
CA ASN A 49 -2.13 17.41 3.47
C ASN A 49 -3.45 17.68 2.73
N ASP A 50 -3.55 17.32 1.44
CA ASP A 50 -4.79 17.40 0.66
C ASP A 50 -5.69 16.15 0.75
N LEU A 51 -5.20 15.02 1.30
CA LEU A 51 -5.92 13.74 1.33
C LEU A 51 -6.37 13.32 2.74
N ASP A 52 -5.82 13.97 3.77
CA ASP A 52 -6.28 13.79 5.15
C ASP A 52 -7.71 14.34 5.31
N GLY A 53 -8.68 13.46 5.57
CA GLY A 53 -10.05 13.83 5.93
C GLY A 53 -11.09 13.88 4.80
N ARG A 54 -10.77 13.51 3.55
CA ARG A 54 -11.75 13.55 2.43
C ARG A 54 -12.21 12.21 1.87
N ALA A 55 -11.54 11.10 2.19
CA ALA A 55 -11.91 9.77 1.67
C ALA A 55 -11.55 8.64 2.64
N PRO A 56 -12.35 7.56 2.71
CA PRO A 56 -11.85 6.31 3.27
C PRO A 56 -10.68 5.81 2.41
N GLU A 57 -9.60 5.37 3.06
CA GLU A 57 -8.40 4.83 2.41
C GLU A 57 -7.65 5.85 1.52
N PRO A 58 -7.24 7.02 2.05
CA PRO A 58 -6.59 8.06 1.26
C PRO A 58 -5.28 7.59 0.64
N THR A 59 -4.51 6.74 1.34
CA THR A 59 -3.25 6.18 0.83
C THR A 59 -3.48 5.18 -0.30
N VAL A 60 -4.52 4.35 -0.23
CA VAL A 60 -4.88 3.42 -1.31
C VAL A 60 -5.26 4.19 -2.58
N LYS A 61 -6.09 5.24 -2.43
CA LYS A 61 -6.48 6.09 -3.56
C LYS A 61 -5.30 6.86 -4.13
N SER A 62 -4.42 7.35 -3.26
CA SER A 62 -3.16 8.01 -3.63
C SER A 62 -2.28 7.14 -4.51
N LEU A 63 -2.00 5.92 -4.06
CA LEU A 63 -1.18 4.96 -4.79
C LEU A 63 -1.76 4.66 -6.17
N LYS A 64 -3.08 4.49 -6.24
CA LYS A 64 -3.76 4.25 -7.52
C LYS A 64 -3.75 5.48 -8.42
N ALA A 65 -4.03 6.66 -7.89
CA ALA A 65 -4.16 7.88 -8.68
C ALA A 65 -2.80 8.42 -9.15
N MET A 66 -1.79 8.40 -8.28
CA MET A 66 -0.49 9.02 -8.55
C MET A 66 0.52 8.03 -9.12
N HIS A 67 0.44 6.77 -8.68
CA HIS A 67 1.42 5.75 -9.05
C HIS A 67 0.81 4.59 -9.83
N SER A 68 -0.49 4.62 -10.14
CA SER A 68 -1.21 3.49 -10.78
C SER A 68 -1.02 2.16 -10.04
N VAL A 69 -0.68 2.22 -8.75
CA VAL A 69 -0.49 1.06 -7.88
C VAL A 69 -1.83 0.65 -7.28
N GLN A 70 -2.22 -0.61 -7.44
CA GLN A 70 -3.48 -1.12 -6.89
C GLN A 70 -3.26 -2.39 -6.07
N ILE A 71 -3.65 -2.36 -4.79
CA ILE A 71 -3.68 -3.54 -3.93
C ILE A 71 -4.76 -4.50 -4.44
N LEU A 72 -4.39 -5.77 -4.63
CA LEU A 72 -5.30 -6.84 -5.03
C LEU A 72 -5.80 -7.60 -3.81
N THR A 73 -4.87 -8.13 -3.01
CA THR A 73 -5.19 -9.00 -1.88
C THR A 73 -4.13 -8.91 -0.79
N VAL A 74 -4.55 -9.03 0.46
CA VAL A 74 -3.67 -9.20 1.61
C VAL A 74 -4.00 -10.56 2.24
N THR A 75 -3.04 -11.48 2.24
CA THR A 75 -3.21 -12.84 2.78
C THR A 75 -2.09 -13.16 3.76
N GLU A 76 -2.36 -14.01 4.74
CA GLU A 76 -1.30 -14.50 5.64
C GLU A 76 -0.29 -15.33 4.83
N ALA A 77 0.99 -15.01 4.94
CA ALA A 77 2.07 -15.82 4.39
C ALA A 77 2.15 -17.12 5.19
N SER A 78 2.13 -18.27 4.49
CA SER A 78 2.20 -19.61 5.09
C SER A 78 3.62 -20.03 5.43
#